data_AF-A0A537VHQ2-F1
#
_entry.id   AF-A0A537VHQ2-F1
#
_cell.length_a   1.000
_cell.length_b   1.000
_cell.length_c   1.000
_cell.angle_alpha   90.00
_cell.angle_beta   90.00
_cell.angle_gamma   90.00
#
_symmetry.space_group_name_H-M   'P 1'
#
loop_
_entity.id
_entity.type
_entity.pdbx_description
1 polymer ?
#
loop_
_entity_poly.entity_id
_entity_poly.type
_entity_poly.pdbx_seq_one_letter_code
_entity_poly.pdbx_strand_id
1 'polypeptide(L)' 'MRIAWEHDRKLHSANAGLCMNFSTDAIQEVTELNLELHAGADVLAPRADKLVRDAIIWSHLAGDSVQRMKATRRLAR' A
#
# COMPACT_ATOMS: atom_id res chain seq x y z
N MET A 1 -14.11 1.07 -0.36
CA MET A 1 -13.88 2.53 -0.63
C MET A 1 -14.40 3.41 0.52
N ARG A 2 -14.01 3.15 1.78
CA ARG A 2 -14.49 3.94 2.93
C ARG A 2 -13.85 5.32 2.99
N ILE A 3 -12.53 5.41 2.80
CA ILE A 3 -11.78 6.68 2.86
C ILE A 3 -12.24 7.65 1.78
N ALA A 4 -12.45 7.18 0.55
CA ALA A 4 -13.02 7.99 -0.53
C ALA A 4 -14.40 8.56 -0.14
N TRP A 5 -15.28 7.72 0.42
CA TRP A 5 -16.59 8.17 0.92
C TRP A 5 -16.49 9.19 2.06
N GLU A 6 -15.52 9.05 2.98
CA GLU A 6 -15.25 10.05 4.03
C GLU A 6 -14.86 11.40 3.41
N HIS A 7 -14.01 11.39 2.37
CA HIS A 7 -13.59 12.59 1.64
C HIS A 7 -14.72 13.26 0.88
N ASP A 8 -15.56 12.49 0.17
CA ASP A 8 -16.72 13.01 -0.57
C ASP A 8 -17.69 13.74 0.36
N ARG A 9 -17.78 13.30 1.62
CA ARG A 9 -18.60 13.91 2.67
C ARG A 9 -17.86 14.97 3.50
N LYS A 10 -16.62 15.30 3.14
CA LYS A 10 -15.75 16.26 3.85
C LYS A 10 -15.58 15.93 5.33
N LEU A 11 -15.59 14.65 5.69
CA LEU A 11 -15.33 14.20 7.06
C LEU A 11 -13.83 14.31 7.33
N HIS A 12 -13.46 14.94 8.45
CA HIS A 12 -12.07 15.03 8.87
C HIS A 12 -11.67 13.80 9.68
N SER A 13 -10.72 13.02 9.18
CA SER A 13 -10.18 11.84 9.87
C SER A 13 -8.69 11.65 9.60
N ALA A 14 -7.99 10.95 10.49
CA ALA A 14 -6.61 10.49 10.25
C ALA A 14 -6.55 9.24 9.35
N ASN A 15 -7.72 8.65 9.03
CA ASN A 15 -7.83 7.34 8.41
C ASN A 15 -7.20 7.27 7.02
N ALA A 16 -7.17 8.37 6.27
CA ALA A 16 -6.53 8.40 4.96
C ALA A 16 -5.02 8.09 5.06
N GLY A 17 -4.33 8.67 6.04
CA GLY A 17 -2.91 8.39 6.27
C GLY A 17 -2.68 6.96 6.74
N LEU A 18 -3.53 6.46 7.63
CA LEU A 18 -3.46 5.06 8.11
C LEU A 18 -3.72 4.05 6.99
N CYS A 19 -4.70 4.32 6.14
CA CYS A 19 -5.02 3.48 4.98
C CYS A 19 -3.86 3.43 3.99
N MET A 20 -3.20 4.56 3.74
CA MET A 20 -2.02 4.60 2.87
C MET A 20 -0.86 3.80 3.46
N ASN A 21 -0.54 4.00 4.75
CA ASN A 21 0.55 3.26 5.40
C ASN A 21 0.31 1.76 5.35
N PHE A 22 -0.90 1.31 5.67
CA PHE A 22 -1.26 -0.11 5.60
C PHE A 22 -1.17 -0.65 4.16
N SER A 23 -1.71 0.10 3.20
CA SER A 23 -1.73 -0.34 1.80
C SER A 23 -0.33 -0.50 1.22
N THR A 24 0.62 0.33 1.62
CA THR A 24 2.04 0.23 1.23
C THR A 24 2.68 -1.09 1.64
N ASP A 25 2.41 -1.55 2.87
CA ASP A 25 2.97 -2.81 3.37
C ASP A 25 2.24 -4.00 2.74
N ALA A 26 0.90 -3.95 2.73
CA ALA A 26 0.05 -5.03 2.21
C ALA A 26 0.27 -5.30 0.71
N ILE A 27 0.49 -4.26 -0.12
CA ILE A 27 0.67 -4.46 -1.56
C ILE A 27 2.02 -5.08 -1.90
N GLN A 28 3.08 -4.73 -1.16
CA GLN A 28 4.39 -5.37 -1.34
C GLN A 28 4.30 -6.85 -0.97
N GLU A 29 3.79 -7.16 0.22
CA GLU A 29 3.67 -8.54 0.70
C GLU A 29 2.82 -9.42 -0.24
N VAL A 30 1.64 -8.94 -0.66
CA VAL A 30 0.75 -9.73 -1.53
C VAL A 30 1.36 -9.94 -2.92
N THR A 31 2.06 -8.94 -3.47
CA THR A 31 2.66 -9.09 -4.81
C THR A 31 3.89 -9.99 -4.79
N GLU A 32 4.69 -9.95 -3.74
CA GLU A 32 5.81 -10.87 -3.51
C GLU A 32 5.32 -12.30 -3.35
N LEU A 33 4.34 -12.55 -2.46
CA LEU A 33 3.72 -13.87 -2.28
C LEU A 33 3.12 -14.41 -3.59
N ASN A 34 2.47 -13.55 -4.36
CA ASN A 34 1.92 -13.95 -5.66
C ASN A 34 3.02 -14.40 -6.64
N LEU A 35 4.18 -13.71 -6.66
CA LEU A 35 5.32 -14.12 -7.48
C LEU A 35 5.93 -15.44 -6.98
N GLU A 36 6.07 -15.61 -5.67
CA GLU A 36 6.57 -16.84 -5.05
C GLU A 36 5.70 -18.06 -5.37
N LEU A 37 4.36 -17.90 -5.35
CA LEU A 37 3.43 -18.96 -5.73
C LEU A 37 3.63 -19.40 -7.19
N HIS A 38 3.84 -18.46 -8.10
CA HIS A 38 4.15 -18.78 -9.50
C HIS A 38 5.51 -19.45 -9.66
N ALA A 39 6.53 -18.99 -8.94
CA ALA A 39 7.85 -19.60 -8.94
C ALA A 39 7.82 -21.04 -8.38
N GLY A 40 7.08 -21.27 -7.28
CA GLY A 40 6.90 -22.61 -6.70
C GLY A 40 6.10 -23.57 -7.59
N ALA A 41 5.31 -23.04 -8.53
CA ALA A 41 4.63 -23.81 -9.57
C ALA A 41 5.47 -24.01 -10.85
N ASP A 42 6.72 -23.53 -10.88
CA ASP A 42 7.60 -23.52 -12.06
C ASP A 42 6.97 -22.79 -13.27
N VAL A 43 6.16 -21.76 -13.00
CA VAL A 43 5.46 -20.96 -14.03
C VAL A 43 6.15 -19.61 -14.17
N LEU A 44 6.62 -19.31 -15.39
CA LEU A 44 7.04 -17.96 -15.73
C LEU A 44 5.82 -17.02 -15.75
N ALA A 45 5.77 -16.07 -14.81
CA ALA A 45 4.66 -15.13 -14.65
C ALA A 45 5.10 -13.66 -14.79
N PRO A 46 5.28 -13.13 -16.02
CA PRO A 46 5.74 -11.75 -16.24
C PRO A 46 4.81 -10.69 -15.64
N ARG A 47 3.52 -11.01 -15.51
CA ARG A 47 2.54 -10.12 -14.89
C ARG A 47 2.73 -10.03 -13.37
N ALA A 48 3.07 -11.13 -12.71
CA ALA A 48 3.37 -11.14 -11.28
C ALA A 48 4.66 -10.35 -10.99
N ASP A 49 5.69 -10.57 -11.78
CA ASP A 49 6.94 -9.82 -11.74
C ASP A 49 6.72 -8.30 -11.97
N LYS A 50 5.85 -7.93 -12.92
CA LYS A 50 5.45 -6.53 -13.08
C LYS A 50 4.76 -5.97 -11.82
N LEU A 51 3.85 -6.72 -11.20
CA LEU A 51 3.14 -6.27 -10.00
C LEU A 51 4.08 -5.98 -8.85
N VAL A 52 5.11 -6.80 -8.63
CA VAL A 52 6.16 -6.55 -7.62
C VAL A 52 6.87 -5.24 -7.89
N ARG A 53 7.32 -5.00 -9.13
CA ARG A 53 7.97 -3.73 -9.49
C ARG A 53 7.06 -2.51 -9.29
N ASP A 54 5.81 -2.60 -9.73
CA ASP A 54 4.84 -1.52 -9.58
C ASP A 54 4.58 -1.25 -8.08
N ALA A 55 4.46 -2.30 -7.26
CA ALA A 55 4.28 -2.18 -5.82
C ALA A 55 5.45 -1.48 -5.12
N ILE A 56 6.70 -1.79 -5.50
CA ILE A 56 7.90 -1.12 -5.00
C ILE A 56 7.89 0.37 -5.36
N ILE A 57 7.62 0.71 -6.64
CA ILE A 57 7.61 2.10 -7.11
C ILE A 57 6.54 2.91 -6.38
N TRP A 58 5.31 2.41 -6.31
CA TRP A 58 4.21 3.10 -5.63
C TRP A 58 4.49 3.31 -4.14
N SER A 59 5.03 2.30 -3.49
CA SER A 59 5.38 2.36 -2.07
C SER A 59 6.50 3.36 -1.79
N HIS A 60 7.48 3.47 -2.69
CA HIS A 60 8.53 4.47 -2.58
C HIS A 60 8.00 5.91 -2.74
N LEU A 61 7.10 6.12 -3.71
CA LEU A 61 6.57 7.47 -4.01
C LEU A 61 5.51 7.95 -3.00
N ALA A 62 4.69 7.03 -2.48
CA ALA A 62 3.51 7.37 -1.67
C ALA A 62 3.57 6.90 -0.22
N GLY A 63 4.52 6.05 0.15
CA GLY A 63 4.58 5.34 1.43
C GLY A 63 5.84 5.59 2.26
N ASP A 64 6.53 6.71 2.02
CA ASP A 64 7.79 7.05 2.69
C ASP A 64 7.64 7.17 4.22
N SER A 65 8.79 7.18 4.92
CA SER A 65 8.83 7.30 6.39
C SER A 65 8.18 8.59 6.89
N VAL A 66 8.20 9.66 6.09
CA VAL A 66 7.58 10.95 6.40
C VAL A 66 6.05 10.82 6.47
N GLN A 67 5.44 10.09 5.54
CA GLN A 67 4.00 9.84 5.54
C GLN A 67 3.56 9.05 6.79
N ARG A 68 4.34 8.04 7.18
CA ARG A 68 4.09 7.28 8.42
C ARG A 68 4.13 8.20 9.64
N MET A 69 5.17 9.02 9.76
CA MET A 69 5.31 9.97 10.87
C MET A 69 4.18 11.03 10.91
N LYS A 70 3.71 11.51 9.76
CA LYS A 70 2.58 12.45 9.66
C LYS A 70 1.29 11.82 10.20
N ALA A 71 1.03 10.55 9.90
CA ALA A 71 -0.14 9.84 10.41
C ALA A 71 -0.07 9.68 11.95
N THR A 72 1.08 9.24 12.48
CA THR A 72 1.29 9.09 13.93
C THR A 72 1.12 10.42 14.67
N ARG A 73 1.67 11.52 14.14
CA ARG A 73 1.53 12.85 14.72
C ARG A 73 0.06 13.31 14.81
N ARG A 74 -0.78 12.92 13.85
CA ARG A 74 -2.21 13.25 13.85
C ARG A 74 -3.00 12.47 14.89
N LEU A 75 -2.56 11.27 15.25
CA LEU A 75 -3.18 10.46 16.30
C LEU A 75 -2.78 10.91 17.71
N ALA A 76 -1.59 11.50 17.86
CA ALA A 76 -1.09 12.00 19.14
C ALA A 76 -1.65 13.37 19.56
N ARG A 77 -2.53 13.96 18.75
CA ARG A 77 -3.25 15.20 19.03
C ARG A 77 -4.70 14.90 19.35
#